data_AF-A0A8T0YEU7-F1
#
_entry.id   AF-A0A8T0YEU7-F1
#
_cell.length_a   1.000
_cell.length_b   1.000
_cell.length_c   1.000
_cell.angle_alpha   90.00
_cell.angle_beta   90.00
_cell.angle_gamma   90.00
#
_symmetry.space_group_name_H-M   'P 1'
#
loop_
_entity.id
_entity.type
_entity.pdbx_description
1 polymer ?
#
loop_
_entity_poly.entity_id
_entity_poly.type
_entity_poly.pdbx_seq_one_letter_code
_entity_poly.pdbx_strand_id
1 'polypeptide(L)'
;MTPLPPHLLSSIDRINAALEVAEAQPPQATGTLRVCQATEDEWNAFVDSGEHIVRPNFLEWFADTGEIHIIEFADTPHGSYASEFEKGTSFAEQNVRRWLKGYMDAKNSQGRRWCPDLSYGPRRTTPGSVLPPGVSTFDDFRTIKIEIGVSQLWGTAQGHLDHKAISIWAVMPGVEYVLCVKFDPDFANAEYKLYDARVNPLVQLAPLPIVAPRTVIQLDGRRILGIPPGMALPIAFPATLSVDLYSPLVWAMR
;
A
#
# COMPACT_ATOMS: atom_id res chain seq x y z
N MET A 1 -7.09 -26.88 -4.58
CA MET A 1 -6.12 -26.30 -3.63
C MET A 1 -5.54 -27.43 -2.81
N THR A 2 -4.22 -27.51 -2.72
CA THR A 2 -3.56 -28.46 -1.82
C THR A 2 -3.77 -27.98 -0.38
N PRO A 3 -4.20 -28.84 0.56
CA PRO A 3 -4.37 -28.43 1.95
C PRO A 3 -3.04 -27.97 2.55
N LEU A 4 -3.10 -26.93 3.39
CA LEU A 4 -1.93 -26.42 4.10
C LEU A 4 -1.33 -27.54 4.99
N PRO A 5 0.01 -27.66 5.05
CA PRO A 5 0.68 -28.52 6.01
C PRO A 5 0.18 -28.27 7.45
N PRO A 6 0.01 -29.32 8.28
CA PRO A 6 -0.53 -29.17 9.63
C PRO A 6 0.25 -28.20 10.52
N HIS A 7 1.58 -28.11 10.34
CA HIS A 7 2.40 -27.17 11.09
C HIS A 7 2.09 -25.71 10.75
N LEU A 8 1.76 -25.38 9.49
CA LEU A 8 1.40 -24.02 9.10
C LEU A 8 0.03 -23.61 9.66
N LEU A 9 -0.93 -24.54 9.73
CA LEU A 9 -2.21 -24.28 10.40
C LEU A 9 -2.00 -23.95 11.88
N SER A 10 -1.20 -24.76 12.58
CA SER A 10 -0.84 -24.48 13.98
C SER A 10 -0.12 -23.15 14.16
N SER A 11 0.69 -22.72 13.18
CA SER A 11 1.37 -21.42 13.23
C SER A 11 0.43 -20.25 12.99
N ILE A 12 -0.58 -20.40 12.12
CA ILE A 12 -1.64 -19.40 11.92
C ILE A 12 -2.40 -19.16 13.23
N ASP A 13 -2.82 -20.24 13.90
CA ASP A 13 -3.52 -20.14 15.19
C ASP A 13 -2.65 -19.46 16.25
N ARG A 14 -1.36 -19.81 16.30
CA ARG A 14 -0.38 -19.19 17.21
C ARG A 14 -0.22 -17.69 16.95
N ILE A 15 -0.17 -17.27 15.69
CA ILE A 15 -0.05 -15.86 15.31
C ILE A 15 -1.33 -15.11 15.69
N ASN A 16 -2.51 -15.65 15.39
CA ASN A 16 -3.80 -15.05 15.78
C ASN A 16 -3.92 -14.89 17.29
N ALA A 17 -3.60 -15.92 18.08
CA ALA A 17 -3.61 -15.84 19.54
C ALA A 17 -2.64 -14.77 20.08
N ALA A 18 -1.47 -14.60 19.46
CA ALA A 18 -0.53 -13.55 19.84
C ALA A 18 -1.06 -12.14 19.49
N LEU A 19 -1.78 -12.00 18.36
CA LEU A 19 -2.44 -10.76 17.96
C LEU A 19 -3.57 -10.38 18.91
N GLU A 20 -4.40 -11.33 19.36
CA GLU A 20 -5.44 -11.07 20.38
C GLU A 20 -4.86 -10.47 21.66
N VAL A 21 -3.72 -11.01 22.11
CA VAL A 21 -3.01 -10.50 23.29
C VAL A 21 -2.42 -9.12 23.03
N ALA A 22 -1.94 -8.84 21.81
CA ALA A 22 -1.37 -7.55 21.43
C ALA A 22 -2.44 -6.45 21.28
N GLU A 23 -3.58 -6.74 20.65
CA GLU A 23 -4.69 -5.79 20.49
C GLU A 23 -5.36 -5.42 21.82
N ALA A 24 -5.32 -6.32 22.81
CA ALA A 24 -5.78 -6.02 24.15
C ALA A 24 -4.88 -4.99 24.88
N GLN A 25 -3.67 -4.71 24.37
CA GLN A 25 -2.79 -3.69 24.93
C GLN A 25 -3.18 -2.30 24.41
N PRO A 26 -2.96 -1.24 25.20
CA PRO A 26 -3.17 0.12 24.72
C PRO A 26 -2.32 0.36 23.45
N PRO A 27 -2.91 0.95 22.40
CA PRO A 27 -2.17 1.24 21.17
C PRO A 27 -0.99 2.17 21.48
N GLN A 28 0.17 1.87 20.89
CA GLN A 28 1.32 2.75 21.03
C GLN A 28 1.05 4.05 20.25
N ALA A 29 1.38 5.19 20.86
CA ALA A 29 1.23 6.48 20.18
C ALA A 29 2.15 6.59 18.95
N THR A 30 3.29 5.91 18.98
CA THR A 30 4.30 5.87 17.93
C THR A 30 5.12 4.59 18.01
N GLY A 31 5.64 4.13 16.88
CA GLY A 31 6.54 2.97 16.82
C GLY A 31 5.78 1.72 16.40
N THR A 32 6.33 0.55 16.74
CA THR A 32 5.76 -0.75 16.36
C THR A 32 5.61 -1.62 17.58
N LEU A 33 4.55 -2.42 17.64
CA LEU A 33 4.33 -3.40 18.71
C LEU A 33 4.70 -4.80 18.22
N ARG A 34 5.73 -5.38 18.84
CA ARG A 34 6.14 -6.76 18.57
C ARG A 34 5.04 -7.74 19.00
N VAL A 35 4.68 -8.66 18.10
CA VAL A 35 3.65 -9.69 18.31
C VAL A 35 4.30 -11.02 18.68
N CYS A 36 5.00 -11.65 17.73
CA CYS A 36 5.67 -12.93 17.92
C CYS A 36 6.77 -13.16 16.88
N GLN A 37 7.53 -14.26 17.03
CA GLN A 37 8.42 -14.74 15.98
C GLN A 37 7.68 -15.63 14.99
N ALA A 38 8.06 -15.56 13.72
CA ALA A 38 7.60 -16.42 12.65
C ALA A 38 8.68 -16.58 11.57
N THR A 39 8.68 -17.69 10.86
CA THR A 39 9.44 -17.82 9.62
C THR A 39 8.73 -17.08 8.47
N GLU A 40 9.44 -16.84 7.36
CA GLU A 40 8.82 -16.26 6.16
C GLU A 40 7.65 -17.12 5.64
N ASP A 41 7.79 -18.45 5.70
CA ASP A 41 6.74 -19.39 5.27
C ASP A 41 5.51 -19.32 6.18
N GLU A 42 5.71 -19.20 7.50
CA GLU A 42 4.62 -19.02 8.45
C GLU A 42 3.92 -17.67 8.24
N TRP A 43 4.68 -16.59 8.02
CA TRP A 43 4.13 -15.27 7.68
C TRP A 43 3.31 -15.32 6.38
N ASN A 44 3.85 -15.92 5.33
CA ASN A 44 3.17 -16.02 4.04
C ASN A 44 1.89 -16.86 4.16
N ALA A 45 1.94 -17.98 4.89
CA ALA A 45 0.77 -18.81 5.15
C ALA A 45 -0.29 -18.07 5.98
N PHE A 46 0.14 -17.29 6.98
CA PHE A 46 -0.74 -16.42 7.74
C PHE A 46 -1.41 -15.40 6.82
N VAL A 47 -0.69 -14.60 6.05
CA VAL A 47 -1.27 -13.60 5.15
C VAL A 47 -2.15 -14.25 4.05
N ASP A 48 -1.89 -15.50 3.67
CA ASP A 48 -2.66 -16.27 2.68
C ASP A 48 -3.92 -16.95 3.26
N SER A 49 -4.10 -17.01 4.59
CA SER A 49 -5.23 -17.70 5.22
C SER A 49 -6.59 -17.01 5.01
N GLY A 50 -6.60 -15.67 4.89
CA GLY A 50 -7.82 -14.86 4.80
C GLY A 50 -8.58 -14.68 6.12
N GLU A 51 -8.15 -15.34 7.20
CA GLU A 51 -8.71 -15.22 8.54
C GLU A 51 -7.76 -14.37 9.40
N HIS A 52 -8.09 -13.09 9.56
CA HIS A 52 -7.25 -12.13 10.26
C HIS A 52 -8.05 -11.33 11.26
N ILE A 53 -7.56 -11.31 12.50
CA ILE A 53 -8.07 -10.43 13.55
C ILE A 53 -7.59 -8.99 13.29
N VAL A 54 -6.30 -8.85 12.98
CA VAL A 54 -5.69 -7.60 12.51
C VAL A 54 -5.41 -7.72 11.01
N ARG A 55 -5.79 -6.72 10.22
CA ARG A 55 -5.57 -6.75 8.77
C ARG A 55 -4.07 -6.82 8.43
N PRO A 56 -3.64 -7.65 7.46
CA PRO A 56 -2.22 -7.79 7.12
C PRO A 56 -1.50 -6.52 6.69
N ASN A 57 -2.20 -5.50 6.18
CA ASN A 57 -1.60 -4.20 5.83
C ASN A 57 -1.21 -3.37 7.07
N PHE A 58 -1.74 -3.69 8.26
CA PHE A 58 -1.35 -3.07 9.54
C PHE A 58 -0.20 -3.80 10.23
N LEU A 59 0.30 -4.86 9.59
CA LEU A 59 1.34 -5.73 10.11
C LEU A 59 2.56 -5.71 9.19
N GLU A 60 3.73 -6.00 9.76
CA GLU A 60 4.94 -6.22 8.99
C GLU A 60 5.76 -7.36 9.61
N TRP A 61 6.34 -8.21 8.76
CA TRP A 61 7.34 -9.20 9.18
C TRP A 61 8.76 -8.70 8.87
N PHE A 62 9.54 -8.55 9.93
CA PHE A 62 10.91 -8.06 9.90
C PHE A 62 11.88 -9.22 9.64
N ALA A 63 12.45 -9.25 8.44
CA ALA A 63 13.22 -10.39 7.94
C ALA A 63 14.54 -10.64 8.69
N ASP A 64 15.10 -9.61 9.29
CA ASP A 64 16.35 -9.63 10.06
C ASP A 64 16.15 -10.22 11.47
N THR A 65 14.98 -10.04 12.07
CA THR A 65 14.66 -10.59 13.40
C THR A 65 13.75 -11.81 13.37
N GLY A 66 13.04 -12.01 12.25
CA GLY A 66 11.97 -13.00 12.13
C GLY A 66 10.74 -12.65 12.96
N GLU A 67 10.49 -11.38 13.22
CA GLU A 67 9.41 -10.92 14.11
C GLU A 67 8.25 -10.30 13.32
N ILE A 68 7.02 -10.59 13.74
CA ILE A 68 5.80 -9.92 13.27
C ILE A 68 5.53 -8.74 14.19
N HIS A 69 5.27 -7.57 13.61
CA HIS A 69 4.98 -6.33 14.30
C HIS A 69 3.65 -5.75 13.83
N ILE A 70 2.88 -5.16 14.77
CA ILE A 70 1.84 -4.19 14.42
C ILE A 70 2.53 -2.86 14.14
N ILE A 71 2.32 -2.34 12.94
CA ILE A 71 2.90 -1.08 12.46
C ILE A 71 1.87 0.04 12.40
N GLU A 72 0.57 -0.29 12.31
CA GLU A 72 -0.53 0.68 12.30
C GLU A 72 -1.61 0.28 13.31
N PHE A 73 -2.02 1.24 14.15
CA PHE A 73 -2.96 1.03 15.24
C PHE A 73 -4.32 1.74 15.03
N ALA A 74 -4.42 2.67 14.08
CA ALA A 74 -5.65 3.40 13.83
C ALA A 74 -6.49 2.71 12.75
N ASP A 75 -7.65 2.17 13.11
CA ASP A 75 -8.54 1.53 12.13
C ASP A 75 -9.49 2.55 11.47
N THR A 76 -10.29 3.29 12.25
CA THR A 76 -11.39 4.07 11.66
C THR A 76 -10.94 5.20 10.72
N PRO A 77 -10.05 6.15 11.12
CA PRO A 77 -9.67 7.24 10.22
C PRO A 77 -8.82 6.75 9.04
N HIS A 78 -7.97 5.74 9.24
CA HIS A 78 -7.23 5.07 8.18
C HIS A 78 -8.21 4.49 7.16
N GLY A 79 -9.14 3.64 7.60
CA GLY A 79 -10.11 2.96 6.75
C GLY A 79 -11.04 3.91 6.02
N SER A 80 -11.49 4.98 6.70
CA SER A 80 -12.29 6.04 6.08
C SER A 80 -11.51 6.77 4.99
N TYR A 81 -10.27 7.18 5.25
CA TYR A 81 -9.46 7.84 4.24
C TYR A 81 -9.17 6.92 3.05
N ALA A 82 -8.81 5.66 3.29
CA ALA A 82 -8.58 4.68 2.22
C ALA A 82 -9.84 4.49 1.34
N SER A 83 -11.02 4.34 1.95
CA SER A 83 -12.29 4.23 1.23
C SER A 83 -12.61 5.47 0.40
N GLU A 84 -12.43 6.67 0.97
CA GLU A 84 -12.72 7.92 0.28
C GLU A 84 -11.67 8.25 -0.79
N PHE A 85 -10.44 7.83 -0.58
CA PHE A 85 -9.40 7.92 -1.60
C PHE A 85 -9.76 7.06 -2.81
N GLU A 86 -10.25 5.84 -2.58
CA GLU A 86 -10.70 4.94 -3.65
C GLU A 86 -11.90 5.54 -4.41
N LYS A 87 -12.93 5.99 -3.69
CA LYS A 87 -14.25 6.31 -4.27
C LYS A 87 -14.42 7.78 -4.65
N GLY A 88 -13.72 8.67 -3.97
CA GLY A 88 -13.89 10.12 -4.06
C GLY A 88 -12.84 10.83 -4.94
N THR A 89 -11.83 10.11 -5.44
CA THR A 89 -10.79 10.69 -6.31
C THR A 89 -10.99 10.32 -7.78
N SER A 90 -10.13 10.86 -8.64
CA SER A 90 -10.12 10.55 -10.07
C SER A 90 -9.93 9.04 -10.37
N PHE A 91 -9.46 8.23 -9.41
CA PHE A 91 -9.40 6.78 -9.57
C PHE A 91 -10.78 6.13 -9.77
N ALA A 92 -11.84 6.72 -9.22
CA ALA A 92 -13.21 6.23 -9.35
C ALA A 92 -13.88 6.63 -10.69
N GLU A 93 -13.32 7.60 -11.42
CA GLU A 93 -13.91 8.08 -12.66
C GLU A 93 -14.01 6.96 -13.71
N GLN A 94 -15.12 6.94 -14.48
CA GLN A 94 -15.42 5.84 -15.38
C GLN A 94 -14.34 5.64 -16.46
N ASN A 95 -13.80 6.72 -17.01
CA ASN A 95 -12.73 6.72 -18.00
C ASN A 95 -11.38 6.25 -17.42
N VAL A 96 -11.16 6.40 -16.12
CA VAL A 96 -9.96 5.90 -15.42
C VAL A 96 -10.12 4.43 -15.06
N ARG A 97 -11.16 4.07 -14.30
CA ARG A 97 -11.41 2.70 -13.80
C ARG A 97 -11.57 1.66 -14.91
N ARG A 98 -11.92 2.10 -16.12
CA ARG A 98 -12.02 1.26 -17.32
C ARG A 98 -10.66 0.66 -17.70
N TRP A 99 -9.56 1.37 -17.45
CA TRP A 99 -8.22 1.00 -17.91
C TRP A 99 -7.25 0.75 -16.75
N LEU A 100 -7.43 1.45 -15.63
CA LEU A 100 -6.67 1.26 -14.40
C LEU A 100 -7.56 0.56 -13.38
N LYS A 101 -7.11 -0.55 -12.81
CA LYS A 101 -7.84 -1.31 -11.80
C LYS A 101 -7.25 -1.01 -10.42
N GLY A 102 -8.12 -0.68 -9.46
CA GLY A 102 -7.80 -0.75 -8.05
C GLY A 102 -7.76 -2.20 -7.60
N TYR A 103 -6.67 -2.58 -6.95
CA TYR A 103 -6.47 -3.89 -6.35
C TYR A 103 -6.39 -3.82 -4.82
N MET A 104 -6.64 -2.63 -4.24
CA MET A 104 -6.66 -2.40 -2.79
C MET A 104 -5.40 -2.94 -2.12
N ASP A 105 -5.56 -3.63 -0.99
CA ASP A 105 -4.56 -4.29 -0.18
C ASP A 105 -3.99 -5.58 -0.78
N ALA A 106 -4.15 -5.79 -2.10
CA ALA A 106 -3.59 -6.94 -2.77
C ALA A 106 -2.08 -7.06 -2.56
N LYS A 107 -1.71 -8.17 -1.92
CA LYS A 107 -0.33 -8.61 -1.73
C LYS A 107 0.39 -8.98 -3.02
N ASN A 108 1.71 -8.88 -3.00
CA ASN A 108 2.55 -9.46 -4.06
C ASN A 108 2.47 -11.00 -4.06
N SER A 109 2.55 -11.59 -5.25
CA SER A 109 2.42 -13.03 -5.45
C SER A 109 3.72 -13.82 -5.25
N GLN A 110 4.87 -13.16 -5.23
CA GLN A 110 6.19 -13.80 -5.19
C GLN A 110 7.00 -13.37 -3.95
N GLY A 111 7.66 -14.35 -3.33
CA GLY A 111 8.43 -14.17 -2.10
C GLY A 111 7.55 -13.76 -0.92
N ARG A 112 8.17 -13.13 0.08
CA ARG A 112 7.50 -12.51 1.22
C ARG A 112 6.27 -11.71 0.81
N ARG A 113 5.14 -12.00 1.46
CA ARG A 113 3.90 -11.24 1.31
C ARG A 113 4.05 -9.85 1.91
N TRP A 114 3.71 -8.87 1.11
CA TRP A 114 3.71 -7.47 1.41
C TRP A 114 2.36 -6.87 1.05
N CYS A 115 1.71 -6.23 2.01
CA CYS A 115 0.38 -5.68 1.87
C CYS A 115 0.44 -4.14 1.89
N PRO A 116 0.16 -3.47 0.76
CA PRO A 116 -0.07 -2.03 0.77
C PRO A 116 -1.47 -1.72 1.33
N ASP A 117 -1.77 -0.44 1.59
CA ASP A 117 -3.14 -0.05 1.91
C ASP A 117 -3.99 0.04 0.65
N LEU A 118 -3.44 0.64 -0.41
CA LEU A 118 -4.06 0.64 -1.73
C LEU A 118 -3.01 0.38 -2.82
N SER A 119 -3.46 -0.25 -3.91
CA SER A 119 -2.64 -0.45 -5.09
C SER A 119 -3.46 -0.37 -6.37
N TYR A 120 -2.80 0.09 -7.43
CA TYR A 120 -3.42 0.23 -8.75
C TYR A 120 -2.48 -0.30 -9.83
N GLY A 121 -3.07 -0.81 -10.90
CA GLY A 121 -2.33 -1.28 -12.06
C GLY A 121 -3.22 -1.43 -13.29
N PRO A 122 -2.61 -1.57 -14.48
CA PRO A 122 -3.37 -1.74 -15.71
C PRO A 122 -4.14 -3.05 -15.70
N ARG A 123 -5.31 -3.06 -16.35
CA ARG A 123 -6.02 -4.31 -16.64
C ARG A 123 -5.30 -5.08 -17.74
N ARG A 124 -5.46 -6.40 -17.75
CA ARG A 124 -5.07 -7.26 -18.89
C ARG A 124 -5.63 -6.77 -20.24
N THR A 125 -6.79 -6.13 -20.22
CA THR A 125 -7.47 -5.61 -21.41
C THR A 125 -7.08 -4.18 -21.78
N THR A 126 -6.14 -3.55 -21.06
CA THR A 126 -5.70 -2.19 -21.34
C THR A 126 -4.82 -2.16 -22.58
N PRO A 127 -5.23 -1.47 -23.67
CA PRO A 127 -4.49 -1.46 -24.92
C PRO A 127 -3.09 -0.86 -24.75
N GLY A 128 -2.09 -1.52 -25.34
CA GLY A 128 -0.71 -1.04 -25.35
C GLY A 128 0.06 -1.23 -24.04
N SER A 129 -0.58 -1.77 -22.99
CA SER A 129 0.10 -2.10 -21.74
C SER A 129 1.02 -3.31 -21.93
N VAL A 130 2.22 -3.25 -21.35
CA VAL A 130 3.24 -4.29 -21.46
C VAL A 130 3.70 -4.70 -20.07
N LEU A 131 3.78 -6.01 -19.81
CA LEU A 131 4.32 -6.51 -18.56
C LEU A 131 5.82 -6.19 -18.44
N PRO A 132 6.26 -5.59 -17.33
CA PRO A 132 7.68 -5.33 -17.11
C PRO A 132 8.42 -6.64 -16.80
N PRO A 133 9.75 -6.69 -16.98
CA PRO A 133 10.56 -7.83 -16.58
C PRO A 133 10.31 -8.21 -15.11
N GLY A 134 10.18 -9.50 -14.83
CA GLY A 134 9.90 -10.02 -13.48
C GLY A 134 8.42 -10.07 -13.10
N VAL A 135 7.51 -9.50 -13.90
CA VAL A 135 6.06 -9.61 -13.70
C VAL A 135 5.46 -10.57 -14.71
N SER A 136 4.91 -11.69 -14.24
CA SER A 136 4.41 -12.77 -15.10
C SER A 136 2.93 -12.63 -15.47
N THR A 137 2.15 -11.88 -14.69
CA THR A 137 0.71 -11.71 -14.91
C THR A 137 0.27 -10.26 -14.69
N PHE A 138 -0.78 -9.84 -15.39
CA PHE A 138 -1.42 -8.55 -15.13
C PHE A 138 -2.10 -8.50 -13.75
N ASP A 139 -2.44 -9.65 -13.19
CA ASP A 139 -2.94 -9.73 -11.83
C ASP A 139 -1.85 -9.46 -10.80
N ASP A 140 -0.57 -9.42 -11.16
CA ASP A 140 0.53 -8.99 -10.29
C ASP A 140 1.09 -7.61 -10.66
N PHE A 141 0.73 -7.08 -11.82
CA PHE A 141 1.24 -5.80 -12.29
C PHE A 141 0.58 -4.64 -11.53
N ARG A 142 1.35 -3.98 -10.65
CA ARG A 142 0.93 -2.80 -9.89
C ARG A 142 1.91 -1.66 -10.14
N THR A 143 1.42 -0.58 -10.73
CA THR A 143 2.22 0.60 -11.05
C THR A 143 2.17 1.65 -9.94
N ILE A 144 1.18 1.59 -9.05
CA ILE A 144 1.02 2.52 -7.93
C ILE A 144 0.87 1.73 -6.63
N LYS A 145 1.63 2.13 -5.61
CA LYS A 145 1.48 1.69 -4.22
C LYS A 145 1.13 2.90 -3.35
N ILE A 146 0.21 2.71 -2.41
CA ILE A 146 -0.21 3.76 -1.48
C ILE A 146 -0.13 3.21 -0.05
N GLU A 147 0.43 4.02 0.83
CA GLU A 147 0.57 3.78 2.27
C GLU A 147 -0.06 4.95 3.03
N ILE A 148 -0.83 4.63 4.06
CA ILE A 148 -1.56 5.56 4.91
C ILE A 148 -1.13 5.30 6.34
N GLY A 149 -0.30 6.19 6.88
CA GLY A 149 0.18 6.11 8.25
C GLY A 149 -0.54 7.10 9.15
N VAL A 150 -1.21 6.61 10.19
CA VAL A 150 -1.66 7.44 11.30
C VAL A 150 -0.64 7.35 12.42
N SER A 151 -0.45 6.14 12.96
CA SER A 151 0.51 5.87 14.02
C SER A 151 1.91 5.58 13.48
N GLN A 152 2.02 5.17 12.21
CA GLN A 152 3.31 5.05 11.53
C GLN A 152 4.03 6.39 11.46
N LEU A 153 5.35 6.33 11.65
CA LEU A 153 6.24 7.47 11.53
C LEU A 153 6.77 7.63 10.11
N TRP A 154 7.18 8.86 9.78
CA TRP A 154 8.15 9.09 8.71
C TRP A 154 9.50 8.47 9.07
N GLY A 155 10.33 8.16 8.08
CA GLY A 155 11.69 7.63 8.26
C GLY A 155 11.92 6.28 7.61
N THR A 156 13.17 5.84 7.64
CA THR A 156 13.68 4.68 6.89
C THR A 156 13.88 3.43 7.74
N ALA A 157 13.46 3.45 9.01
CA ALA A 157 13.41 2.27 9.86
C ALA A 157 12.25 1.34 9.45
N GLN A 158 12.37 0.03 9.71
CA GLN A 158 11.27 -0.91 9.44
C GLN A 158 9.99 -0.49 10.17
N GLY A 159 8.83 -0.72 9.54
CA GLY A 159 7.54 -0.22 10.00
C GLY A 159 7.29 1.28 9.77
N HIS A 160 8.27 2.06 9.29
CA HIS A 160 8.05 3.46 8.90
C HIS A 160 7.68 3.58 7.42
N LEU A 161 7.00 4.68 7.08
CA LEU A 161 6.48 4.92 5.73
C LEU A 161 7.57 5.03 4.66
N ASP A 162 8.68 5.75 4.93
CA ASP A 162 9.72 5.93 3.91
C ASP A 162 10.49 4.61 3.67
N HIS A 163 10.57 3.73 4.67
CA HIS A 163 11.14 2.39 4.49
C HIS A 163 10.34 1.55 3.49
N LYS A 164 9.01 1.47 3.67
CA LYS A 164 8.11 0.80 2.73
C LYS A 164 8.23 1.40 1.33
N ALA A 165 8.23 2.73 1.22
CA ALA A 165 8.32 3.38 -0.08
C ALA A 165 9.64 3.11 -0.81
N ILE A 166 10.78 3.33 -0.13
CA ILE A 166 12.09 3.33 -0.77
C ILE A 166 12.65 1.91 -0.92
N SER A 167 12.61 1.13 0.16
CA SER A 167 13.31 -0.15 0.23
C SER A 167 12.50 -1.32 -0.30
N ILE A 168 11.17 -1.16 -0.42
CA ILE A 168 10.26 -2.28 -0.71
C ILE A 168 9.47 -2.01 -1.99
N TRP A 169 8.70 -0.92 -2.02
CA TRP A 169 7.80 -0.64 -3.14
C TRP A 169 8.51 -0.12 -4.37
N ALA A 170 9.41 0.85 -4.24
CA ALA A 170 10.11 1.43 -5.38
C ALA A 170 11.03 0.44 -6.10
N VAL A 171 11.49 -0.61 -5.41
CA VAL A 171 12.31 -1.67 -6.01
C VAL A 171 11.48 -2.82 -6.60
N MET A 172 10.17 -2.84 -6.36
CA MET A 172 9.29 -3.89 -6.87
C MET A 172 9.08 -3.72 -8.38
N PRO A 173 9.24 -4.78 -9.18
CA PRO A 173 9.07 -4.70 -10.62
C PRO A 173 7.73 -4.10 -11.05
N GLY A 174 7.80 -3.08 -11.89
CA GLY A 174 6.62 -2.42 -12.45
C GLY A 174 6.01 -1.31 -11.62
N VAL A 175 6.45 -1.10 -10.37
CA VAL A 175 6.02 0.07 -9.59
C VAL A 175 6.62 1.33 -10.20
N GLU A 176 5.78 2.33 -10.43
CA GLU A 176 6.14 3.61 -11.03
C GLU A 176 6.09 4.73 -10.00
N TYR A 177 5.11 4.68 -9.10
CA TYR A 177 4.89 5.67 -8.06
C TYR A 177 4.56 5.02 -6.73
N VAL A 178 5.05 5.62 -5.65
CA VAL A 178 4.64 5.31 -4.29
C VAL A 178 4.15 6.57 -3.60
N LEU A 179 2.91 6.58 -3.14
CA LEU A 179 2.34 7.67 -2.36
C LEU A 179 2.27 7.25 -0.90
N CYS A 180 2.92 8.00 -0.02
CA CYS A 180 2.71 7.88 1.41
C CYS A 180 1.91 9.09 1.89
N VAL A 181 0.85 8.85 2.65
CA VAL A 181 0.09 9.88 3.36
C VAL A 181 0.27 9.62 4.85
N LYS A 182 0.60 10.66 5.61
CA LYS A 182 0.72 10.57 7.05
C LYS A 182 -0.23 11.56 7.73
N PHE A 183 -1.01 11.09 8.69
CA PHE A 183 -1.85 11.94 9.55
C PHE A 183 -1.11 12.41 10.79
N ASP A 184 -1.52 13.57 11.29
CA ASP A 184 -1.24 13.97 12.67
C ASP A 184 -2.02 13.09 13.65
N PRO A 185 -1.53 12.88 14.89
CA PRO A 185 -2.21 12.04 15.88
C PRO A 185 -3.62 12.50 16.25
N ASP A 186 -3.94 13.79 16.08
CA ASP A 186 -5.25 14.37 16.33
C ASP A 186 -6.15 14.38 15.07
N PHE A 187 -5.66 13.84 13.95
CA PHE A 187 -6.32 13.79 12.65
C PHE A 187 -6.69 15.15 12.07
N ALA A 188 -6.14 16.25 12.61
CA ALA A 188 -6.47 17.59 12.15
C ALA A 188 -5.82 17.92 10.82
N ASN A 189 -4.63 17.37 10.56
CA ASN A 189 -3.89 17.56 9.32
C ASN A 189 -3.30 16.25 8.82
N ALA A 190 -2.85 16.31 7.57
CA ALA A 190 -2.06 15.26 6.96
C ALA A 190 -0.97 15.85 6.07
N GLU A 191 0.09 15.08 5.89
CA GLU A 191 1.18 15.35 4.98
C GLU A 191 1.30 14.19 3.98
N TYR A 192 2.01 14.41 2.89
CA TYR A 192 2.28 13.37 1.92
C TYR A 192 3.70 13.43 1.37
N LYS A 193 4.14 12.30 0.83
CA LYS A 193 5.32 12.16 -0.03
C LYS A 193 4.95 11.33 -1.24
N LEU A 194 5.32 11.82 -2.42
CA LEU A 194 5.18 11.09 -3.68
C LEU A 194 6.56 10.72 -4.21
N TYR A 195 6.88 9.44 -4.16
CA TYR A 195 8.11 8.89 -4.70
C TYR A 195 7.91 8.47 -6.16
N ASP A 196 8.85 8.88 -7.01
CA ASP A 196 8.99 8.39 -8.38
C ASP A 196 10.01 7.25 -8.39
N ALA A 197 9.56 6.01 -8.61
CA ALA A 197 10.40 4.81 -8.53
C ALA A 197 11.53 4.77 -9.58
N ARG A 198 11.50 5.65 -10.60
CA ARG A 198 12.56 5.75 -11.61
C ARG A 198 13.77 6.56 -11.15
N VAL A 199 13.62 7.35 -10.08
CA VAL A 199 14.73 8.14 -9.53
C VAL A 199 15.67 7.19 -8.79
N ASN A 200 16.94 7.17 -9.21
CA ASN A 200 17.97 6.32 -8.63
C ASN A 200 19.26 7.13 -8.38
N PRO A 201 19.78 7.21 -7.14
CA PRO A 201 19.21 6.63 -5.92
C PRO A 201 17.93 7.34 -5.50
N LEU A 202 16.96 6.58 -5.03
CA LEU A 202 15.78 7.13 -4.38
C LEU A 202 16.17 7.58 -2.97
N VAL A 203 15.93 8.84 -2.63
CA VAL A 203 16.28 9.44 -1.34
C VAL A 203 15.03 9.85 -0.59
N GLN A 204 15.13 9.95 0.74
CA GLN A 204 14.03 10.41 1.58
C GLN A 204 13.63 11.84 1.18
N LEU A 205 12.33 12.02 0.94
CA LEU A 205 11.74 13.32 0.62
C LEU A 205 11.33 14.06 1.89
N ALA A 206 11.33 15.39 1.83
CA ALA A 206 10.64 16.20 2.83
C ALA A 206 9.12 16.03 2.65
N PRO A 207 8.35 15.86 3.75
CA PRO A 207 6.89 15.79 3.66
C PRO A 207 6.32 17.13 3.20
N LEU A 208 5.23 17.07 2.43
CA LEU A 208 4.47 18.22 1.97
C LEU A 208 3.08 18.21 2.63
N PRO A 209 2.54 19.36 3.06
CA PRO A 209 1.24 19.39 3.71
C PRO A 209 0.10 19.16 2.71
N ILE A 210 -0.96 18.47 3.15
CA ILE A 210 -2.23 18.38 2.45
C ILE A 210 -3.13 19.52 2.94
N VAL A 211 -3.31 20.54 2.10
CA VAL A 211 -3.98 21.80 2.45
C VAL A 211 -5.25 22.05 1.63
N ALA A 212 -6.16 22.82 2.25
CA ALA A 212 -7.37 23.31 1.62
C ALA A 212 -7.08 24.36 0.51
N PRO A 213 -7.99 24.54 -0.46
CA PRO A 213 -9.18 23.73 -0.72
C PRO A 213 -8.87 22.47 -1.55
N ARG A 214 -7.62 22.30 -2.01
CA ARG A 214 -7.22 21.22 -2.91
C ARG A 214 -5.72 21.02 -2.86
N THR A 215 -5.28 19.75 -2.74
CA THR A 215 -3.88 19.36 -2.86
C THR A 215 -3.77 18.25 -3.89
N VAL A 216 -3.16 18.53 -5.03
CA VAL A 216 -3.22 17.64 -6.20
C VAL A 216 -1.85 17.06 -6.51
N ILE A 217 -1.78 15.74 -6.63
CA ILE A 217 -0.66 15.05 -7.26
C ILE A 217 -0.94 14.75 -8.72
N GLN A 218 0.13 14.62 -9.51
CA GLN A 218 0.06 14.36 -10.94
C GLN A 218 0.80 13.06 -11.25
N LEU A 219 0.11 12.13 -11.91
CA LEU A 219 0.67 10.85 -12.33
C LEU A 219 0.67 10.76 -13.85
N ASP A 220 1.78 10.34 -14.45
CA ASP A 220 1.83 10.14 -15.90
C ASP A 220 0.94 8.96 -16.32
N GLY A 221 0.01 9.22 -17.23
CA GLY A 221 -1.00 8.26 -17.63
C GLY A 221 -0.44 7.04 -18.37
N ARG A 222 0.66 7.18 -19.12
CA ARG A 222 1.30 6.04 -19.80
C ARG A 222 2.01 5.18 -18.77
N ARG A 223 2.72 5.81 -17.84
CA ARG A 223 3.45 5.10 -16.77
C ARG A 223 2.51 4.26 -15.94
N ILE A 224 1.44 4.85 -15.42
CA ILE A 224 0.49 4.11 -14.55
C ILE A 224 -0.34 3.07 -15.31
N LEU A 225 -0.34 3.09 -16.65
CA LEU A 225 -0.93 2.04 -17.47
C LEU A 225 0.10 1.04 -17.99
N GLY A 226 1.38 1.15 -17.64
CA GLY A 226 2.43 0.29 -18.19
C GLY A 226 2.57 0.38 -19.71
N ILE A 227 2.25 1.54 -20.29
CA ILE A 227 2.29 1.79 -21.73
C ILE A 227 3.65 2.41 -22.10
N PRO A 228 4.37 1.90 -23.11
CA PRO A 228 5.64 2.46 -23.53
C PRO A 228 5.53 3.95 -23.95
N PRO A 229 6.61 4.75 -23.76
CA PRO A 229 6.65 6.12 -24.22
C PRO A 229 6.32 6.24 -25.72
N GLY A 230 5.61 7.31 -26.09
CA GLY A 230 5.22 7.58 -27.49
C GLY A 230 4.02 6.79 -28.01
N MET A 231 3.59 5.73 -27.33
CA MET A 231 2.38 4.99 -27.69
C MET A 231 1.11 5.79 -27.37
N ALA A 232 0.03 5.53 -28.10
CA ALA A 232 -1.26 6.15 -27.85
C ALA A 232 -1.85 5.67 -26.52
N LEU A 233 -2.48 6.60 -25.79
CA LEU A 233 -3.26 6.25 -24.60
C LEU A 233 -4.62 5.67 -25.02
N PRO A 234 -5.23 4.82 -24.17
CA PRO A 234 -6.60 4.38 -24.38
C PRO A 234 -7.55 5.57 -24.48
N ILE A 235 -8.64 5.39 -25.23
CA ILE A 235 -9.63 6.44 -25.41
C ILE A 235 -10.12 6.99 -24.07
N ALA A 236 -10.18 8.33 -23.97
CA ALA A 236 -10.60 9.10 -22.80
C ALA A 236 -9.73 8.94 -21.52
N PHE A 237 -8.61 8.22 -21.57
CA PHE A 237 -7.65 8.22 -20.46
C PHE A 237 -6.73 9.43 -20.55
N PRO A 238 -6.53 10.19 -19.46
CA PRO A 238 -5.76 11.42 -19.51
C PRO A 238 -4.25 11.16 -19.65
N ALA A 239 -3.54 12.08 -20.31
CA ALA A 239 -2.07 12.05 -20.35
C ALA A 239 -1.44 12.22 -18.97
N THR A 240 -2.11 12.97 -18.10
CA THR A 240 -1.74 13.16 -16.71
C THR A 240 -2.98 12.98 -15.85
N LEU A 241 -2.95 12.03 -14.93
CA LEU A 241 -4.01 11.81 -13.97
C LEU A 241 -3.79 12.73 -12.75
N SER A 242 -4.71 13.66 -12.53
CA SER A 242 -4.70 14.57 -11.39
C SER A 242 -5.51 13.98 -10.24
N VAL A 243 -4.87 13.67 -9.12
CA VAL A 243 -5.51 13.07 -7.94
C VAL A 243 -5.51 14.09 -6.80
N ASP A 244 -6.70 14.43 -6.28
CA ASP A 244 -6.81 15.31 -5.10
C ASP A 244 -6.70 14.50 -3.80
N LEU A 245 -5.78 14.92 -2.94
CA LEU A 245 -5.52 14.32 -1.62
C LEU A 245 -6.35 15.00 -0.52
N TYR A 246 -6.84 16.22 -0.74
CA TYR A 246 -7.56 16.97 0.30
C TYR A 246 -9.02 16.54 0.43
N SER A 247 -9.71 16.25 -0.68
CA SER A 247 -11.12 15.83 -0.62
C SER A 247 -11.35 14.56 0.23
N PRO A 248 -10.54 13.49 0.12
CA PRO A 248 -10.67 12.32 0.99
C PRO A 248 -10.43 12.63 2.47
N LEU A 249 -9.50 13.54 2.77
CA LEU A 249 -9.19 13.97 4.15
C LEU A 249 -10.42 14.60 4.82
N VAL A 250 -11.12 15.51 4.14
CA VAL A 250 -12.33 16.19 4.66
C VAL A 250 -13.42 15.19 5.05
N TRP A 251 -13.54 14.09 4.31
CA TRP A 251 -14.53 13.05 4.62
C TRP A 251 -14.08 12.11 5.72
N ALA A 252 -12.79 11.75 5.76
CA ALA A 252 -12.23 10.90 6.80
C ALA A 252 -12.32 11.53 8.21
N MET A 253 -12.39 12.86 8.29
CA MET A 253 -12.53 13.63 9.54
C MET A 253 -13.98 13.80 10.02
N ARG A 254 -14.99 13.29 9.29
CA ARG A 254 -16.42 13.38 9.69
C ARG A 254 -16.84 12.17 10.51
#